data_AF-A0A968MDM6-F1
#
_entry.id   AF-A0A968MDM6-F1
#
_cell.length_a   1.000
_cell.length_b   1.000
_cell.length_c   1.000
_cell.angle_alpha   90.00
_cell.angle_beta   90.00
_cell.angle_gamma   90.00
#
_symmetry.space_group_name_H-M   'P 1'
#
loop_
_entity.id
_entity.type
_entity.pdbx_description
1 polymer ?
#
loop_
_entity_poly.entity_id
_entity_poly.type
_entity_poly.pdbx_seq_one_letter_code
_entity_poly.pdbx_strand_id
1 'polypeptide(L)' 'MNDNFALTSEGVAFMFNPYEIAPYAMGQQQFTIPYTALQAIAKPNSLAAVKK' A
#
# COMPACT_ATOMS: atom_id res chain seq x y z
N MET A 1 -4.72 -13.48 4.61
CA MET A 1 -4.67 -12.20 3.88
C MET A 1 -3.79 -11.26 4.69
N ASN A 2 -3.01 -10.40 4.03
CA ASN A 2 -2.07 -9.49 4.68
C ASN A 2 -2.75 -8.13 4.87
N ASP A 3 -2.78 -7.64 6.11
CA ASP A 3 -3.37 -6.35 6.52
C ASP A 3 -2.30 -5.31 6.90
N ASN A 4 -1.02 -5.60 6.61
CA ASN A 4 0.12 -4.73 6.86
C ASN A 4 0.28 -3.73 5.72
N PHE A 5 -0.26 -2.53 5.95
CA PHE A 5 -0.13 -1.40 5.05
C PHE A 5 0.16 -0.09 5.80
N ALA A 6 0.78 0.85 5.11
CA ALA A 6 1.04 2.20 5.58
C ALA A 6 0.50 3.21 4.57
N LEU A 7 -0.11 4.28 5.08
CA LEU A 7 -0.48 5.45 4.28
C LEU A 7 0.75 6.35 4.17
N THR A 8 1.17 6.62 2.94
CA THR A 8 2.31 7.49 2.62
C THR A 8 1.82 8.73 1.89
N SER A 9 2.69 9.72 1.68
CA SER A 9 2.36 10.90 0.88
C SER A 9 2.00 10.57 -0.58
N GLU A 10 2.53 9.46 -1.12
CA GLU A 10 2.39 9.08 -2.53
C GLU A 10 1.25 8.08 -2.76
N GLY A 11 0.87 7.31 -1.73
CA GLY A 11 -0.10 6.23 -1.86
C GLY A 11 -0.16 5.29 -0.66
N VAL A 12 -0.74 4.11 -0.87
CA VAL A 12 -0.82 3.05 0.14
C VAL A 12 0.31 2.05 -0.11
N ALA A 13 1.23 1.92 0.84
CA ALA A 13 2.32 0.95 0.80
C ALA A 13 1.92 -0.34 1.52
N PHE A 14 2.03 -1.48 0.84
CA PHE A 14 1.82 -2.82 1.40
C PHE A 14 3.17 -3.48 1.64
N MET A 15 3.31 -4.13 2.79
CA MET A 15 4.55 -4.78 3.21
C MET A 15 4.30 -6.26 3.42
N PHE A 16 4.95 -7.09 2.61
CA PHE A 16 4.83 -8.55 2.66
C PHE A 16 6.05 -9.16 3.30
N ASN A 17 5.80 -10.00 4.31
CA ASN A 17 6.88 -10.73 4.97
C ASN A 17 7.50 -11.76 4.00
N PRO A 18 8.79 -12.11 4.18
CA PRO A 18 9.40 -13.21 3.43
C PRO A 18 8.55 -14.48 3.50
N TYR A 19 8.45 -15.21 2.39
CA TYR A 19 7.56 -16.38 2.18
C TYR A 19 6.06 -16.10 2.04
N GLU A 20 5.57 -14.88 2.19
CA GLU A 20 4.13 -14.62 1.94
C GLU A 20 3.77 -14.71 0.45
N ILE A 21 4.60 -14.10 -0.40
CA ILE A 21 4.35 -13.99 -1.86
C ILE A 21 5.58 -14.27 -2.71
N ALA A 22 6.76 -14.39 -2.10
CA ALA A 22 8.03 -14.60 -2.76
C ALA A 22 8.98 -15.45 -1.88
N PRO A 23 9.97 -16.15 -2.48
CA PRO A 23 10.98 -16.87 -1.72
C PRO A 23 11.75 -15.94 -0.78
N TYR A 24 12.23 -16.48 0.33
CA TYR A 24 12.99 -15.72 1.34
C TYR A 24 14.22 -14.99 0.78
N ALA A 25 14.88 -15.54 -0.23
CA ALA A 25 16.02 -14.91 -0.89
C ALA A 25 15.69 -13.51 -1.45
N MET A 26 14.42 -13.24 -1.75
CA MET A 26 13.95 -11.93 -2.22
C MET A 26 13.71 -10.94 -1.07
N GLY A 27 13.72 -11.39 0.18
CA GLY A 27 13.47 -10.57 1.37
C GLY A 27 12.03 -10.07 1.47
N GLN A 28 11.82 -9.04 2.30
CA GLN A 28 10.53 -8.37 2.44
C GLN A 28 10.19 -7.64 1.14
N GLN A 29 8.97 -7.84 0.64
CA GLN A 29 8.50 -7.13 -0.55
C GLN A 29 7.66 -5.92 -0.13
N GLN A 30 7.86 -4.80 -0.82
CA GLN A 30 7.07 -3.59 -0.60
C GLN A 30 6.45 -3.12 -1.91
N PHE A 31 5.14 -2.87 -1.90
CA PHE A 31 4.41 -2.36 -3.06
C PHE A 31 3.64 -1.10 -2.69
N THR A 32 3.85 -0.03 -3.45
CA THR A 32 3.10 1.22 -3.27
C THR A 32 2.04 1.35 -4.35
N ILE A 33 0.77 1.41 -3.95
CA ILE A 33 -0.34 1.71 -4.84
C ILE A 33 -0.58 3.22 -4.79
N PRO A 34 -0.37 3.93 -5.90
CA PRO A 34 -0.53 5.38 -5.93
C PRO A 34 -1.99 5.75 -5.76
N TYR A 35 -2.26 6.89 -5.11
CA TYR A 35 -3.64 7.35 -4.89
C TYR A 35 -4.41 7.57 -6.20
N THR A 36 -3.72 7.87 -7.31
CA THR A 36 -4.32 7.98 -8.64
C THR A 36 -5.06 6.72 -9.08
N ALA A 37 -4.52 5.54 -8.75
CA ALA A 37 -5.16 4.26 -9.06
C ALA A 37 -6.34 3.94 -8.11
N LEU A 38 -6.34 4.53 -6.91
CA LEU A 38 -7.36 4.28 -5.89
C LEU A 38 -8.57 5.19 -6.00
N GLN A 39 -8.52 6.27 -6.80
CA GLN A 39 -9.62 7.23 -6.93
C GLN A 39 -10.95 6.59 -7.33
N ALA A 40 -10.93 5.53 -8.15
CA ALA A 40 -12.15 4.86 -8.63
C ALA A 40 -12.86 4.01 -7.54
N ILE A 41 -12.12 3.55 -6.53
CA ILE A 41 -12.64 2.65 -5.48
C ILE A 41 -12.66 3.29 -4.10
N ALA A 42 -11.93 4.39 -3.92
CA ALA A 42 -11.87 5.09 -2.66
C ALA A 42 -13.20 5.79 -2.36
N LYS A 43 -13.60 5.75 -1.09
CA LYS A 43 -14.79 6.47 -0.65
C LYS A 43 -14.60 7.98 -0.88
N PRO A 44 -15.62 8.71 -1.35
CA PRO A 44 -15.54 10.16 -1.49
C PRO A 44 -15.10 10.81 -0.17
N ASN A 45 -14.18 11.78 -0.22
CA ASN A 45 -13.48 12.44 0.90
C ASN A 45 -12.48 11.61 1.73
N SER A 46 -12.27 10.31 1.46
CA SER A 46 -11.30 9.52 2.25
C SER A 46 -9.83 9.85 1.94
N LEU A 47 -9.54 10.33 0.72
CA LEU A 47 -8.19 10.64 0.26
C LEU A 47 -7.74 12.09 0.57
N ALA A 48 -8.62 12.92 1.15
CA ALA A 48 -8.38 14.34 1.35
C ALA A 48 -7.48 14.68 2.55
N ALA A 49 -7.13 13.70 3.39
CA ALA A 49 -6.35 13.93 4.61
C ALA A 49 -4.83 14.01 4.38
N VAL A 50 -4.33 13.70 3.18
CA VAL A 50 -2.89 13.80 2.84
C VAL A 50 -2.60 15.16 2.18
N LYS A 51 -3.01 16.24 2.85
CA LYS A 51 -2.51 17.60 2.61
C LYS A 51 -2.24 18.23 3.97
N LYS A 52 -1.01 18.11 4.44
CA LYS A 52 -0.41 19.05 5.38
C LYS A 52 1.02 19.33 4.94
#